data_AF-A0A7C6C975-F1
#
_entry.id   AF-A0A7C6C975-F1
#
_cell.length_a   1.000
_cell.length_b   1.000
_cell.length_c   1.000
_cell.angle_alpha   90.00
_cell.angle_beta   90.00
_cell.angle_gamma   90.00
#
_symmetry.space_group_name_H-M   'P 1'
#
loop_
_entity.id
_entity.type
_entity.pdbx_description
1 polymer ?
#
loop_
_entity_poly.entity_id
_entity_poly.type
_entity_poly.pdbx_seq_one_letter_code
_entity_poly.pdbx_strand_id
1 'polypeptide(L)'
;MRLKYLFVLILILSLAMTGCFSASKAKITIEIEAAGSEIFINESIVLNAVIKENGSELIVDDSEILWELEGSDAELSAPSGRQVVLTGIKSGSVSITASFKGTKSKAVVITIIEPKETLLFRETFDSIPDGSRLKDAASLLDNPSSLHAISGTIPVNSGIIEMGSQRFALSIPGLDKAVKPVLRLIIKNDDRSGTPVSGLKLAVGSQYSTGGAEFRAHGEHPITNADFQVIEINLNTEYTGTGILNFRGIVGSSGAAGLFIDQIEIWDLKDGSPPTDPEEPDDPDPNDPNPEIPSDPPPTIDDAFFGLVGWAAENGGTTGGAGCPQEKILFIDNGRDLYDELYKNERRHKGDSKYGEPYPLIIYITGKITPENTGEKKI
;
A
#
# COMPACT_ATOMS: atom_id res chain seq x y z
N MET A 1 68.45 -65.49 -28.39
CA MET A 1 68.53 -64.80 -27.07
C MET A 1 67.84 -63.40 -27.10
N ARG A 2 66.76 -63.21 -27.88
CA ARG A 2 66.12 -61.88 -28.11
C ARG A 2 64.60 -61.84 -27.87
N LEU A 3 64.02 -62.88 -27.25
CA LEU A 3 62.56 -62.96 -27.05
C LEU A 3 62.13 -62.79 -25.58
N LYS A 4 63.06 -62.92 -24.62
CA LYS A 4 62.78 -62.74 -23.18
C LYS A 4 62.84 -61.29 -22.69
N TYR A 5 63.47 -60.38 -23.45
CA TYR A 5 63.56 -58.95 -23.09
C TYR A 5 62.41 -58.11 -23.65
N LEU A 6 61.68 -58.59 -24.67
CA LEU A 6 60.55 -57.85 -25.25
C LEU A 6 59.30 -57.91 -24.36
N PHE A 7 59.08 -59.03 -23.66
CA PHE A 7 57.94 -59.19 -22.75
C PHE A 7 58.11 -58.43 -21.42
N VAL A 8 59.35 -58.27 -20.93
CA VAL A 8 59.62 -57.49 -19.72
C VAL A 8 59.52 -55.98 -19.99
N LEU A 9 59.83 -55.53 -21.22
CA LEU A 9 59.68 -54.12 -21.62
C LEU A 9 58.20 -53.72 -21.80
N ILE A 10 57.34 -54.62 -22.29
CA ILE A 10 55.90 -54.37 -22.45
C ILE A 10 55.16 -54.39 -21.09
N LEU A 11 55.62 -55.20 -20.13
CA LEU A 11 55.03 -55.21 -18.78
C LEU A 11 55.41 -53.97 -17.95
N ILE A 12 56.60 -53.40 -18.17
CA ILE A 12 57.02 -52.14 -17.51
C ILE A 12 56.37 -50.92 -18.18
N LEU A 13 56.04 -50.99 -19.48
CA LEU A 13 55.31 -49.92 -20.16
C LEU A 13 53.80 -49.90 -19.80
N SER A 14 53.24 -51.01 -19.31
CA SER A 14 51.86 -51.05 -18.77
C SER A 14 51.72 -50.53 -17.33
N LEU A 15 52.82 -50.32 -16.60
CA LEU A 15 52.80 -49.66 -15.28
C LEU A 15 53.13 -48.17 -15.33
N ALA A 16 53.52 -47.62 -16.49
CA ALA A 16 53.79 -46.19 -16.67
C ALA A 16 52.62 -45.41 -17.31
N MET A 17 51.51 -46.09 -17.62
CA MET A 17 50.23 -45.50 -18.04
C MET A 17 49.14 -45.61 -16.96
N THR A 18 49.53 -45.79 -15.69
CA THR A 18 48.80 -45.17 -14.58
C THR A 18 49.35 -43.76 -14.39
N GLY A 19 49.47 -43.01 -15.49
CA GLY A 19 49.63 -41.57 -15.43
C GLY A 19 48.45 -41.04 -14.62
N CYS A 20 48.74 -40.20 -13.64
CA CYS A 20 47.77 -39.46 -12.86
C CYS A 20 46.63 -38.96 -13.76
N PHE A 21 45.53 -39.70 -13.83
CA PHE A 21 44.23 -39.06 -13.92
C PHE A 21 44.13 -38.32 -12.59
N SER A 22 44.65 -37.09 -12.57
CA SER A 22 44.05 -36.06 -11.75
C SER A 22 42.58 -36.10 -12.13
N ALA A 23 41.79 -36.83 -11.35
CA ALA A 23 40.36 -36.69 -11.37
C ALA A 23 40.17 -35.20 -11.06
N SER A 24 39.97 -34.40 -12.11
CA SER A 24 39.54 -33.03 -11.96
C SER A 24 38.26 -33.14 -11.13
N LYS A 25 38.33 -32.75 -9.86
CA LYS A 25 37.16 -32.75 -8.98
C LYS A 25 36.05 -32.06 -9.75
N ALA A 26 34.94 -32.76 -9.94
CA ALA A 26 33.79 -32.22 -10.64
C ALA A 26 33.45 -30.86 -10.00
N LYS A 27 33.41 -29.80 -10.82
CA LYS A 27 33.15 -28.46 -10.33
C LYS A 27 31.63 -28.28 -10.26
N ILE A 28 31.10 -28.35 -9.05
CA ILE A 28 29.70 -28.06 -8.77
C ILE A 28 29.51 -26.55 -8.62
N THR A 29 28.44 -26.01 -9.21
CA THR A 29 27.95 -24.65 -8.97
C THR A 29 26.45 -24.68 -8.73
N ILE A 30 25.97 -23.77 -7.87
CA ILE A 30 24.55 -23.65 -7.49
C ILE A 30 24.13 -22.21 -7.76
N GLU A 31 23.02 -22.06 -8.48
CA GLU A 31 22.39 -20.78 -8.81
C GLU A 31 20.98 -20.80 -8.24
N ILE A 32 20.57 -19.71 -7.58
CA ILE A 32 19.21 -19.54 -7.07
C ILE A 32 18.50 -18.57 -8.02
N GLU A 33 17.40 -19.02 -8.60
CA GLU A 33 16.52 -18.20 -9.42
C GLU A 33 15.31 -17.78 -8.60
N ALA A 34 15.03 -16.48 -8.62
CA ALA A 34 13.87 -15.85 -7.97
C ALA A 34 13.21 -14.90 -8.97
N ALA A 35 11.88 -14.75 -8.91
CA ALA A 35 11.14 -13.82 -9.76
C ALA A 35 11.45 -12.34 -9.49
N GLY A 36 12.09 -12.03 -8.37
CA GLY A 36 12.45 -10.69 -7.92
C GLY A 36 13.26 -10.75 -6.63
N SER A 37 13.66 -9.58 -6.13
CA SER A 37 14.42 -9.41 -4.88
C SER A 37 13.61 -8.77 -3.75
N GLU A 38 12.32 -8.53 -3.97
CA GLU A 38 11.44 -7.83 -3.04
C GLU A 38 10.07 -8.51 -2.98
N ILE A 39 9.50 -8.61 -1.78
CA ILE A 39 8.13 -9.08 -1.53
C ILE A 39 7.50 -8.24 -0.41
N PHE A 40 6.16 -8.17 -0.37
CA PHE A 40 5.46 -7.62 0.78
C PHE A 40 5.34 -8.63 1.92
N ILE A 41 5.07 -8.14 3.13
CA ILE A 41 4.61 -8.98 4.24
C ILE A 41 3.41 -9.82 3.78
N ASN A 42 3.42 -11.11 4.11
CA ASN A 42 2.45 -12.14 3.70
C ASN A 42 2.44 -12.49 2.20
N GLU A 43 3.24 -11.83 1.36
CA GLU A 43 3.48 -12.31 0.00
C GLU A 43 4.53 -13.42 -0.02
N SER A 44 4.48 -14.20 -1.09
CA SER A 44 5.38 -15.33 -1.29
C SER A 44 6.10 -15.25 -2.63
N ILE A 45 7.36 -15.66 -2.64
CA ILE A 45 8.17 -15.84 -3.86
C ILE A 45 8.66 -17.27 -3.98
N VAL A 46 8.65 -17.79 -5.20
CA VAL A 46 9.20 -19.12 -5.51
C VAL A 46 10.70 -19.00 -5.78
N LEU A 47 11.49 -19.82 -5.09
CA LEU A 47 12.93 -19.93 -5.26
C LEU A 47 13.27 -21.29 -5.90
N ASN A 48 14.07 -21.28 -6.97
CA ASN A 48 14.52 -22.49 -7.65
C ASN A 48 16.04 -22.63 -7.56
N ALA A 49 16.54 -23.79 -7.15
CA ALA A 49 17.97 -24.10 -7.15
C ALA A 49 18.37 -24.85 -8.44
N VAL A 50 19.22 -24.24 -9.25
CA VAL A 50 19.81 -24.84 -10.45
C VAL A 50 21.22 -25.32 -10.14
N ILE A 51 21.42 -26.64 -10.21
CA ILE A 51 22.71 -27.29 -9.95
C ILE A 51 23.41 -27.54 -11.28
N LYS A 52 24.68 -27.15 -11.41
CA LYS A 52 25.50 -27.43 -12.60
C LYS A 52 26.77 -28.17 -12.20
N GLU A 53 27.09 -29.24 -12.93
CA GLU A 53 28.35 -29.97 -12.83
C GLU A 53 29.17 -29.72 -14.09
N ASN A 54 30.38 -29.16 -13.92
CA ASN A 54 31.26 -28.77 -15.03
C ASN A 54 30.56 -27.88 -16.08
N GLY A 55 29.61 -27.05 -15.63
CA GLY A 55 28.84 -26.12 -16.47
C GLY A 55 27.58 -26.69 -17.12
N SER A 56 27.33 -28.00 -17.01
CA SER A 56 26.08 -28.63 -17.47
C SER A 56 25.12 -28.81 -16.32
N GLU A 57 23.83 -28.54 -16.53
CA GLU A 57 22.81 -28.76 -15.50
C GLU A 57 22.78 -30.22 -15.06
N LEU A 58 22.71 -30.44 -13.76
CA LEU A 58 22.70 -31.75 -13.12
C LEU A 58 21.34 -31.93 -12.45
N ILE A 59 20.59 -32.95 -12.89
CA ILE A 59 19.38 -33.38 -12.22
C ILE A 59 19.77 -34.17 -10.98
N VAL A 60 19.39 -33.66 -9.81
CA VAL A 60 19.64 -34.25 -8.49
C VAL A 60 18.33 -34.63 -7.80
N ASP A 61 18.38 -35.43 -6.74
CA ASP A 61 17.19 -35.67 -5.93
C ASP A 61 16.86 -34.40 -5.11
N ASP A 62 15.57 -34.08 -4.97
CA ASP A 62 15.11 -32.90 -4.24
C ASP A 62 15.58 -32.88 -2.78
N SER A 63 15.70 -34.05 -2.15
CA SER A 63 16.17 -34.18 -0.77
C SER A 63 17.66 -33.87 -0.58
N GLU A 64 18.44 -33.85 -1.66
CA GLU A 64 19.88 -33.54 -1.61
C GLU A 64 20.16 -32.02 -1.59
N ILE A 65 19.18 -31.19 -1.95
CA ILE A 65 19.30 -29.73 -1.94
C ILE A 65 18.77 -29.21 -0.60
N LEU A 66 19.66 -28.60 0.19
CA LEU A 66 19.30 -28.01 1.48
C LEU A 66 19.30 -26.49 1.39
N TRP A 67 18.28 -25.87 1.95
CA TRP A 67 18.14 -24.42 2.03
C TRP A 67 18.49 -23.92 3.42
N GLU A 68 19.16 -22.78 3.46
CA GLU A 68 19.48 -22.05 4.69
C GLU A 68 18.96 -20.63 4.55
N LEU A 69 18.16 -20.23 5.54
CA LEU A 69 17.59 -18.90 5.67
C LEU A 69 18.27 -18.19 6.85
N GLU A 70 18.94 -17.09 6.56
CA GLU A 70 19.48 -16.18 7.56
C GLU A 70 18.50 -15.01 7.74
N GLY A 71 18.02 -14.84 8.97
CA GLY A 71 17.01 -13.85 9.32
C GLY A 71 15.71 -14.49 9.83
N SER A 72 14.88 -13.69 10.48
CA SER A 72 13.59 -14.12 11.06
C SER A 72 12.39 -13.43 10.40
N ASP A 73 12.65 -12.74 9.30
CA ASP A 73 11.72 -11.81 8.67
C ASP A 73 10.85 -12.51 7.61
N ALA A 74 11.17 -13.77 7.32
CA ALA A 74 10.47 -14.65 6.39
C ALA A 74 10.55 -16.11 6.85
N GLU A 75 9.79 -16.99 6.20
CA GLU A 75 9.86 -18.44 6.37
C GLU A 75 9.96 -19.15 5.02
N LEU A 76 10.62 -20.32 5.01
CA LEU A 76 10.64 -21.23 3.87
C LEU A 76 9.60 -22.34 4.06
N SER A 77 8.93 -22.72 2.97
CA SER A 77 7.96 -23.81 2.96
C SER A 77 8.53 -25.18 3.33
N ALA A 78 9.84 -25.38 3.10
CA ALA A 78 10.56 -26.60 3.43
C ALA A 78 12.08 -26.31 3.59
N PRO A 79 12.80 -27.11 4.40
CA PRO A 79 14.26 -26.98 4.54
C PRO A 79 15.03 -27.61 3.37
N SER A 80 14.37 -28.35 2.49
CA SER A 80 14.98 -29.06 1.37
C SER A 80 14.06 -29.10 0.16
N GLY A 81 14.64 -29.22 -1.03
CA GLY A 81 13.91 -29.34 -2.30
C GLY A 81 14.58 -28.54 -3.41
N ARG A 82 14.34 -28.92 -4.67
CA ARG A 82 14.79 -28.08 -5.81
C ARG A 82 14.07 -26.74 -5.86
N GLN A 83 12.82 -26.72 -5.40
CA GLN A 83 11.98 -25.54 -5.32
C GLN A 83 11.47 -25.37 -3.90
N VAL A 84 11.51 -24.15 -3.38
CA VAL A 84 10.90 -23.76 -2.10
C VAL A 84 10.15 -22.44 -2.27
N VAL A 85 9.19 -22.19 -1.40
CA VAL A 85 8.47 -20.92 -1.34
C VAL A 85 8.96 -20.16 -0.11
N LEU A 86 9.35 -18.90 -0.31
CA LEU A 86 9.68 -17.96 0.77
C LEU A 86 8.49 -17.04 1.00
N THR A 87 8.01 -16.94 2.24
CA THR A 87 6.89 -16.05 2.63
C THR A 87 7.38 -14.99 3.61
N GLY A 88 7.10 -13.72 3.34
CA GLY A 88 7.44 -12.62 4.23
C GLY A 88 6.58 -12.60 5.50
N ILE A 89 7.20 -12.46 6.67
CA ILE A 89 6.53 -12.42 7.98
C ILE A 89 6.51 -11.01 8.56
N LYS A 90 7.62 -10.28 8.42
CA LYS A 90 7.78 -8.90 8.90
C LYS A 90 8.75 -8.15 8.01
N SER A 91 8.71 -6.82 8.05
CA SER A 91 9.62 -5.98 7.28
C SER A 91 11.08 -6.23 7.67
N GLY A 92 11.96 -6.25 6.68
CA GLY A 92 13.38 -6.47 6.88
C GLY A 92 14.05 -7.05 5.65
N SER A 93 15.09 -7.85 5.85
CA SER A 93 15.80 -8.49 4.75
C SER A 93 16.34 -9.83 5.20
N VAL A 94 16.18 -10.83 4.35
CA VAL A 94 16.69 -12.18 4.60
C VAL A 94 17.71 -12.57 3.54
N SER A 95 18.67 -13.38 3.95
CA SER A 95 19.70 -13.94 3.07
C SER A 95 19.42 -15.44 2.92
N ILE A 96 19.26 -15.88 1.67
CA ILE A 96 18.96 -17.28 1.35
C ILE A 96 20.12 -17.91 0.61
N THR A 97 20.46 -19.13 1.01
CA THR A 97 21.44 -19.95 0.29
C THR A 97 20.93 -21.36 0.10
N ALA A 98 21.39 -22.00 -0.97
CA ALA A 98 21.14 -23.40 -1.27
C ALA A 98 22.48 -24.15 -1.25
N SER A 99 22.45 -25.39 -0.77
CA SER A 99 23.65 -26.23 -0.66
C SER A 99 23.43 -27.63 -1.21
N PHE A 100 24.47 -28.16 -1.85
CA PHE A 100 24.50 -29.51 -2.42
C PHE A 100 25.93 -30.07 -2.36
N LYS A 101 26.09 -31.27 -1.79
CA LYS A 101 27.38 -31.99 -1.64
C LYS A 101 28.52 -31.10 -1.10
N GLY A 102 28.22 -30.27 -0.10
CA GLY A 102 29.19 -29.38 0.55
C GLY A 102 29.54 -28.11 -0.23
N THR A 103 28.94 -27.90 -1.41
CA THR A 103 29.01 -26.63 -2.15
C THR A 103 27.83 -25.75 -1.74
N LYS A 104 28.07 -24.46 -1.49
CA LYS A 104 27.04 -23.46 -1.14
C LYS A 104 26.89 -22.47 -2.30
N SER A 105 25.66 -22.05 -2.57
CA SER A 105 25.37 -21.00 -3.56
C SER A 105 25.91 -19.64 -3.09
N LYS A 106 25.86 -18.66 -4.00
CA LYS A 106 25.86 -17.26 -3.56
C LYS A 106 24.56 -16.99 -2.80
N ALA A 107 24.63 -16.10 -1.80
CA ALA A 107 23.45 -15.63 -1.11
C ALA A 107 22.58 -14.79 -2.04
N VAL A 108 21.28 -15.05 -2.02
CA VAL A 108 20.26 -14.17 -2.58
C VAL A 108 19.65 -13.41 -1.42
N VAL A 109 19.66 -12.09 -1.51
CA VAL A 109 19.01 -11.22 -0.52
C VAL A 109 17.62 -10.88 -1.01
N ILE A 110 16.62 -11.11 -0.17
CA ILE A 110 15.23 -10.71 -0.42
C ILE A 110 14.84 -9.68 0.63
N THR A 111 14.38 -8.53 0.19
CA THR A 111 13.82 -7.48 1.04
C THR A 111 12.34 -7.75 1.27
N ILE A 112 11.92 -7.79 2.54
CA ILE A 112 10.50 -7.83 2.90
C ILE A 112 10.07 -6.42 3.28
N ILE A 113 9.07 -5.93 2.57
CA ILE A 113 8.65 -4.55 2.66
C ILE A 113 7.31 -4.47 3.40
N GLU A 114 7.20 -3.53 4.33
CA GLU A 114 5.90 -3.17 4.91
C GLU A 114 5.09 -2.40 3.86
N PRO A 115 3.88 -2.86 3.50
CA PRO A 115 3.06 -2.12 2.55
C PRO A 115 2.71 -0.75 3.15
N LYS A 116 2.94 0.31 2.37
CA LYS A 116 2.53 1.66 2.79
C LYS A 116 1.04 1.81 2.52
N GLU A 117 0.24 1.77 3.56
CA GLU A 117 -1.19 1.96 3.43
C GLU A 117 -1.54 3.45 3.32
N THR A 118 -2.29 3.82 2.29
CA THR A 118 -2.90 5.16 2.18
C THR A 118 -4.41 5.03 2.26
N LEU A 119 -5.04 5.65 3.25
CA LEU A 119 -6.49 5.73 3.32
C LEU A 119 -7.00 6.64 2.19
N LEU A 120 -7.75 6.08 1.25
CA LEU A 120 -8.38 6.83 0.15
C LEU A 120 -9.74 7.37 0.55
N PHE A 121 -10.49 6.60 1.32
CA PHE A 121 -11.87 6.92 1.65
C PHE A 121 -12.29 6.24 2.94
N ARG A 122 -13.03 6.96 3.77
CA ARG A 122 -13.68 6.41 4.96
C ARG A 122 -15.07 7.00 5.10
N GLU A 123 -16.06 6.14 5.31
CA GLU A 123 -17.44 6.53 5.59
C GLU A 123 -17.92 5.80 6.85
N THR A 124 -18.37 6.59 7.82
CA THR A 124 -19.17 6.19 8.97
C THR A 124 -20.56 6.80 8.83
N PHE A 125 -21.55 6.29 9.56
CA PHE A 125 -22.89 6.86 9.53
C PHE A 125 -23.29 7.53 10.85
N ASP A 126 -22.31 7.83 11.71
CA ASP A 126 -22.49 8.36 13.06
C ASP A 126 -23.14 9.75 13.09
N SER A 127 -22.93 10.54 12.03
CA SER A 127 -23.50 11.87 11.88
C SER A 127 -24.97 11.84 11.43
N ILE A 128 -25.51 10.67 11.05
CA ILE A 128 -26.89 10.51 10.58
C ILE A 128 -27.82 10.19 11.78
N PRO A 129 -28.89 10.98 12.01
CA PRO A 129 -29.82 10.71 13.10
C PRO A 129 -30.56 9.38 12.95
N ASP A 130 -30.80 8.69 14.08
CA ASP A 130 -31.55 7.44 14.14
C ASP A 130 -32.92 7.53 13.46
N GLY A 131 -33.27 6.47 12.72
CA GLY A 131 -34.51 6.37 11.95
C GLY A 131 -34.50 7.15 10.63
N SER A 132 -33.43 7.87 10.32
CA SER A 132 -33.27 8.56 9.04
C SER A 132 -33.11 7.55 7.90
N ARG A 133 -33.45 7.99 6.69
CA ARG A 133 -33.16 7.25 5.46
C ARG A 133 -31.84 7.77 4.90
N LEU A 134 -30.93 6.87 4.55
CA LEU A 134 -29.61 7.22 4.02
C LEU A 134 -29.68 8.24 2.86
N LYS A 135 -30.65 8.08 1.95
CA LYS A 135 -30.88 9.01 0.84
C LYS A 135 -31.20 10.43 1.29
N ASP A 136 -32.06 10.56 2.29
CA ASP A 136 -32.60 11.84 2.73
C ASP A 136 -31.60 12.57 3.64
N ALA A 137 -30.69 11.81 4.27
CA ALA A 137 -29.62 12.30 5.13
C ALA A 137 -28.24 12.33 4.44
N ALA A 138 -28.17 12.21 3.10
CA ALA A 138 -26.91 12.13 2.36
C ALA A 138 -25.97 13.32 2.61
N SER A 139 -26.51 14.51 2.90
CA SER A 139 -25.73 15.69 3.24
C SER A 139 -24.99 15.60 4.59
N LEU A 140 -25.31 14.60 5.41
CA LEU A 140 -24.73 14.35 6.73
C LEU A 140 -23.72 13.21 6.73
N LEU A 141 -23.47 12.58 5.59
CA LEU A 141 -22.37 11.62 5.44
C LEU A 141 -21.03 12.31 5.68
N ASP A 142 -20.02 11.53 6.06
CA ASP A 142 -18.63 12.00 6.15
C ASP A 142 -18.14 12.49 4.79
N ASN A 143 -18.63 11.86 3.71
CA ASN A 143 -18.38 12.26 2.33
C ASN A 143 -19.70 12.52 1.58
N PRO A 144 -20.34 13.69 1.75
CA PRO A 144 -21.68 13.96 1.22
C PRO A 144 -21.82 13.80 -0.31
N SER A 145 -20.75 14.08 -1.05
CA SER A 145 -20.72 13.96 -2.52
C SER A 145 -20.48 12.52 -2.99
N SER A 146 -20.16 11.59 -2.09
CA SER A 146 -19.83 10.22 -2.45
C SER A 146 -21.07 9.38 -2.78
N LEU A 147 -22.24 9.66 -2.18
CA LEU A 147 -23.44 8.86 -2.43
C LEU A 147 -23.87 8.96 -3.89
N HIS A 148 -23.55 7.93 -4.66
CA HIS A 148 -23.77 7.89 -6.10
C HIS A 148 -25.23 7.54 -6.43
N ALA A 149 -25.72 6.46 -5.82
CA ALA A 149 -27.07 5.96 -6.05
C ALA A 149 -27.54 5.05 -4.92
N ILE A 150 -28.85 4.96 -4.75
CA ILE A 150 -29.49 4.13 -3.71
C ILE A 150 -30.82 3.60 -4.20
N SER A 151 -31.11 2.32 -3.95
CA SER A 151 -32.42 1.75 -4.24
C SER A 151 -33.27 1.72 -2.98
N GLY A 152 -34.53 2.12 -3.09
CA GLY A 152 -35.48 2.01 -1.99
C GLY A 152 -35.04 2.76 -0.74
N THR A 153 -35.42 2.22 0.41
CA THR A 153 -35.13 2.80 1.72
C THR A 153 -34.07 1.97 2.42
N ILE A 154 -32.97 2.61 2.80
CA ILE A 154 -31.96 2.06 3.71
C ILE A 154 -32.01 2.92 4.98
N PRO A 155 -32.58 2.43 6.09
CA PRO A 155 -32.59 3.16 7.34
C PRO A 155 -31.18 3.18 7.97
N VAL A 156 -30.92 4.23 8.73
CA VAL A 156 -29.72 4.36 9.57
C VAL A 156 -30.16 4.40 11.03
N ASN A 157 -29.55 3.55 11.86
CA ASN A 157 -29.79 3.53 13.30
C ASN A 157 -28.46 3.29 14.01
N SER A 158 -28.11 4.15 14.96
CA SER A 158 -26.91 4.07 15.79
C SER A 158 -25.63 3.93 14.96
N GLY A 159 -25.48 4.77 13.93
CA GLY A 159 -24.31 4.73 13.04
C GLY A 159 -24.29 3.57 12.04
N ILE A 160 -25.33 2.73 12.01
CA ILE A 160 -25.37 1.51 11.19
C ILE A 160 -26.44 1.63 10.11
N ILE A 161 -26.09 1.31 8.87
CA ILE A 161 -27.05 1.14 7.79
C ILE A 161 -27.57 -0.30 7.76
N GLU A 162 -28.89 -0.44 7.62
CA GLU A 162 -29.52 -1.76 7.56
C GLU A 162 -30.04 -2.03 6.16
N MET A 163 -29.41 -2.97 5.48
CA MET A 163 -29.78 -3.33 4.12
C MET A 163 -30.74 -4.51 4.13
N GLY A 164 -31.95 -4.24 3.64
CA GLY A 164 -32.85 -5.24 3.11
C GLY A 164 -32.36 -5.71 1.73
N SER A 165 -33.30 -5.99 0.82
CA SER A 165 -33.00 -6.31 -0.60
C SER A 165 -32.39 -5.17 -1.43
N GLN A 166 -32.17 -4.02 -0.79
CA GLN A 166 -31.67 -2.79 -1.40
C GLN A 166 -30.17 -2.89 -1.76
N ARG A 167 -29.72 -1.91 -2.54
CA ARG A 167 -28.33 -1.64 -2.89
C ARG A 167 -28.07 -0.14 -2.82
N PHE A 168 -26.82 0.22 -2.64
CA PHE A 168 -26.35 1.59 -2.83
C PHE A 168 -24.97 1.55 -3.46
N ALA A 169 -24.56 2.68 -4.03
CA ALA A 169 -23.23 2.85 -4.58
C ALA A 169 -22.62 4.15 -4.09
N LEU A 170 -21.30 4.14 -3.92
CA LEU A 170 -20.47 5.27 -3.55
C LEU A 170 -19.49 5.57 -4.68
N SER A 171 -19.22 6.86 -4.91
CA SER A 171 -18.11 7.35 -5.71
C SER A 171 -16.92 7.58 -4.79
N ILE A 172 -15.82 6.88 -5.05
CA ILE A 172 -14.62 6.82 -4.24
C ILE A 172 -13.52 7.65 -4.93
N PRO A 173 -13.18 8.85 -4.42
CA PRO A 173 -12.11 9.66 -4.99
C PRO A 173 -10.77 8.93 -5.01
N GLY A 174 -10.10 8.92 -6.17
CA GLY A 174 -8.76 8.34 -6.32
C GLY A 174 -8.71 6.81 -6.45
N LEU A 175 -9.85 6.11 -6.40
CA LEU A 175 -9.89 4.66 -6.59
C LEU A 175 -9.44 4.24 -7.99
N ASP A 176 -9.71 5.06 -9.01
CA ASP A 176 -9.28 4.88 -10.40
C ASP A 176 -7.75 4.91 -10.58
N LYS A 177 -7.05 5.55 -9.63
CA LYS A 177 -5.58 5.70 -9.63
C LYS A 177 -4.89 4.81 -8.59
N ALA A 178 -5.65 4.04 -7.81
CA ALA A 178 -5.12 3.16 -6.78
C ALA A 178 -4.34 1.99 -7.39
N VAL A 179 -3.21 1.63 -6.77
CA VAL A 179 -2.32 0.59 -7.29
C VAL A 179 -2.73 -0.79 -6.76
N LYS A 180 -2.97 -0.89 -5.45
CA LYS A 180 -3.48 -2.09 -4.78
C LYS A 180 -4.63 -1.71 -3.84
N PRO A 181 -5.80 -1.37 -4.41
CA PRO A 181 -6.94 -0.94 -3.62
C PRO A 181 -7.55 -2.11 -2.84
N VAL A 182 -7.81 -1.87 -1.55
CA VAL A 182 -8.42 -2.81 -0.61
C VAL A 182 -9.61 -2.17 0.06
N LEU A 183 -10.74 -2.85 0.02
CA LEU A 183 -11.97 -2.48 0.71
C LEU A 183 -12.01 -3.18 2.07
N ARG A 184 -12.12 -2.39 3.14
CA ARG A 184 -12.38 -2.86 4.51
C ARG A 184 -13.77 -2.44 4.93
N LEU A 185 -14.56 -3.40 5.40
CA LEU A 185 -15.93 -3.14 5.85
C LEU A 185 -16.15 -3.70 7.26
N ILE A 186 -16.79 -2.92 8.13
CA ILE A 186 -17.33 -3.43 9.41
C ILE A 186 -18.79 -3.80 9.16
N ILE A 187 -19.10 -5.10 9.17
CA ILE A 187 -20.41 -5.63 8.77
C ILE A 187 -20.86 -6.79 9.64
N LYS A 188 -22.17 -7.08 9.63
CA LYS A 188 -22.73 -8.32 10.17
C LYS A 188 -23.86 -8.87 9.31
N ASN A 189 -24.17 -10.14 9.54
CA ASN A 189 -25.31 -10.86 8.99
C ASN A 189 -26.37 -11.09 10.08
N ASP A 190 -27.45 -10.33 10.04
CA ASP A 190 -28.54 -10.39 11.00
C ASP A 190 -29.78 -9.76 10.35
N ASP A 191 -30.97 -10.32 10.49
CA ASP A 191 -32.24 -9.72 10.03
C ASP A 191 -33.09 -9.18 11.20
N ARG A 192 -32.41 -8.87 12.32
CA ARG A 192 -32.97 -8.54 13.64
C ARG A 192 -33.60 -9.73 14.36
N SER A 193 -33.42 -10.95 13.84
CA SER A 193 -33.76 -12.18 14.59
C SER A 193 -32.68 -12.57 15.59
N GLY A 194 -31.48 -11.99 15.51
CA GLY A 194 -30.32 -12.41 16.30
C GLY A 194 -29.67 -13.68 15.78
N THR A 195 -30.06 -14.17 14.60
CA THR A 195 -29.46 -15.33 13.93
C THR A 195 -29.01 -14.93 12.51
N PRO A 196 -27.85 -15.42 12.02
CA PRO A 196 -27.41 -15.14 10.66
C PRO A 196 -28.40 -15.65 9.60
N VAL A 197 -28.66 -14.83 8.58
CA VAL A 197 -29.39 -15.21 7.38
C VAL A 197 -28.58 -16.22 6.58
N SER A 198 -29.13 -17.42 6.39
CA SER A 198 -28.44 -18.51 5.70
C SER A 198 -28.10 -18.14 4.24
N GLY A 199 -26.83 -18.30 3.87
CA GLY A 199 -26.37 -18.07 2.50
C GLY A 199 -26.24 -16.60 2.09
N LEU A 200 -26.30 -15.66 3.05
CA LEU A 200 -26.08 -14.24 2.77
C LEU A 200 -24.64 -14.02 2.27
N LYS A 201 -24.54 -13.24 1.19
CA LYS A 201 -23.28 -12.73 0.67
C LYS A 201 -23.37 -11.24 0.41
N LEU A 202 -22.23 -10.56 0.43
CA LEU A 202 -22.05 -9.23 -0.12
C LEU A 202 -21.57 -9.35 -1.56
N ALA A 203 -22.32 -8.81 -2.51
CA ALA A 203 -21.81 -8.52 -3.85
C ALA A 203 -21.21 -7.12 -3.86
N VAL A 204 -19.98 -7.01 -4.39
CA VAL A 204 -19.30 -5.73 -4.61
C VAL A 204 -19.07 -5.53 -6.11
N GLY A 205 -19.68 -4.49 -6.65
CA GLY A 205 -19.63 -4.15 -8.07
C GLY A 205 -18.94 -2.82 -8.34
N SER A 206 -18.58 -2.58 -9.59
CA SER A 206 -17.91 -1.35 -10.06
C SER A 206 -18.86 -0.31 -10.64
N GLN A 207 -20.16 -0.61 -10.66
CA GLN A 207 -21.20 0.32 -11.07
C GLN A 207 -22.51 0.00 -10.36
N TYR A 208 -23.44 0.96 -10.35
CA TYR A 208 -24.76 0.79 -9.78
C TYR A 208 -25.65 -0.14 -10.65
N SER A 209 -25.44 -1.46 -10.54
CA SER A 209 -26.13 -2.49 -11.31
C SER A 209 -26.65 -3.63 -10.42
N THR A 210 -27.51 -4.49 -10.99
CA THR A 210 -27.98 -5.76 -10.41
C THR A 210 -27.62 -6.98 -11.23
N GLY A 211 -26.84 -6.81 -12.30
CA GLY A 211 -26.43 -7.89 -13.19
C GLY A 211 -25.26 -7.46 -14.09
N GLY A 212 -24.79 -8.38 -14.91
CA GLY A 212 -23.56 -8.18 -15.69
C GLY A 212 -22.30 -8.46 -14.86
N ALA A 213 -21.14 -8.36 -15.52
CA ALA A 213 -19.83 -8.58 -14.90
C ALA A 213 -19.56 -7.53 -13.82
N GLU A 214 -20.02 -6.30 -14.05
CA GLU A 214 -19.73 -5.14 -13.23
C GLU A 214 -20.50 -5.16 -11.91
N PHE A 215 -21.61 -5.89 -11.80
CA PHE A 215 -22.33 -6.07 -10.53
C PHE A 215 -21.49 -6.85 -9.49
N ARG A 216 -20.60 -7.73 -9.97
CA ARG A 216 -19.76 -8.60 -9.14
C ARG A 216 -18.28 -8.43 -9.48
N ALA A 217 -17.92 -7.26 -9.98
CA ALA A 217 -16.57 -6.92 -10.42
C ALA A 217 -15.49 -7.24 -9.37
N HIS A 218 -15.84 -7.07 -8.10
CA HIS A 218 -14.95 -7.32 -6.96
C HIS A 218 -15.40 -8.54 -6.14
N GLY A 219 -16.24 -9.40 -6.72
CA GLY A 219 -16.62 -10.71 -6.17
C GLY A 219 -17.90 -10.75 -5.34
N GLU A 220 -18.14 -11.95 -4.81
CA GLU A 220 -19.18 -12.24 -3.82
C GLU A 220 -18.53 -12.79 -2.55
N HIS A 221 -18.83 -12.17 -1.42
CA HIS A 221 -18.16 -12.48 -0.16
C HIS A 221 -19.18 -13.02 0.85
N PRO A 222 -19.00 -14.23 1.39
CA PRO A 222 -19.93 -14.78 2.36
C PRO A 222 -19.90 -13.99 3.67
N ILE A 223 -21.07 -13.64 4.20
CA ILE A 223 -21.19 -12.96 5.48
C ILE A 223 -21.88 -13.91 6.45
N THR A 224 -21.13 -14.52 7.37
CA THR A 224 -21.63 -15.62 8.19
C THR A 224 -21.87 -15.25 9.65
N ASN A 225 -21.33 -14.13 10.10
CA ASN A 225 -21.29 -13.78 11.52
C ASN A 225 -22.45 -12.85 11.91
N ALA A 226 -23.11 -13.18 13.03
CA ALA A 226 -24.15 -12.34 13.63
C ALA A 226 -23.59 -11.12 14.35
N ASP A 227 -22.35 -11.21 14.81
CA ASP A 227 -21.60 -10.09 15.38
C ASP A 227 -20.88 -9.32 14.28
N PHE A 228 -20.60 -8.04 14.56
CA PHE A 228 -19.79 -7.22 13.66
C PHE A 228 -18.39 -7.80 13.50
N GLN A 229 -17.97 -7.91 12.24
CA GLN A 229 -16.66 -8.35 11.83
C GLN A 229 -16.09 -7.38 10.81
N VAL A 230 -14.76 -7.30 10.76
CA VAL A 230 -14.06 -6.69 9.64
C VAL A 230 -13.96 -7.72 8.53
N ILE A 231 -14.38 -7.37 7.32
CA ILE A 231 -13.99 -8.11 6.12
C ILE A 231 -13.07 -7.25 5.27
N GLU A 232 -12.10 -7.90 4.63
CA GLU A 232 -11.14 -7.28 3.75
C GLU A 232 -11.27 -7.89 2.35
N ILE A 233 -11.37 -7.05 1.33
CA ILE A 233 -11.59 -7.44 -0.06
C ILE A 233 -10.58 -6.70 -0.95
N ASN A 234 -9.70 -7.45 -1.61
CA ASN A 234 -8.87 -6.92 -2.68
C ASN A 234 -9.76 -6.51 -3.86
N LEU A 235 -9.72 -5.24 -4.26
CA LEU A 235 -10.51 -4.73 -5.36
C LEU A 235 -9.79 -5.02 -6.68
N ASN A 236 -10.48 -5.71 -7.61
CA ASN A 236 -9.97 -5.92 -8.96
C ASN A 236 -9.75 -4.58 -9.70
N THR A 237 -8.49 -4.25 -9.98
CA THR A 237 -8.05 -3.02 -10.63
C THR A 237 -8.52 -2.88 -12.08
N GLU A 238 -8.92 -3.97 -12.75
CA GLU A 238 -9.56 -3.90 -14.06
C GLU A 238 -10.92 -3.16 -14.02
N TYR A 239 -11.53 -3.07 -12.85
CA TYR A 239 -12.86 -2.51 -12.65
C TYR A 239 -12.88 -1.24 -11.79
N THR A 240 -11.73 -0.75 -11.30
CA THR A 240 -11.66 0.45 -10.44
C THR A 240 -11.75 1.76 -11.21
N GLY A 241 -11.56 1.74 -12.54
CA GLY A 241 -11.55 2.93 -13.38
C GLY A 241 -12.87 3.73 -13.40
N THR A 242 -13.98 3.16 -12.93
CA THR A 242 -15.25 3.90 -12.74
C THR A 242 -15.23 4.80 -11.51
N GLY A 243 -14.33 4.53 -10.55
CA GLY A 243 -14.33 5.15 -9.23
C GLY A 243 -15.59 4.84 -8.40
N ILE A 244 -16.41 3.85 -8.79
CA ILE A 244 -17.68 3.55 -8.12
C ILE A 244 -17.63 2.16 -7.47
N LEU A 245 -18.11 2.06 -6.24
CA LEU A 245 -18.37 0.78 -5.57
C LEU A 245 -19.86 0.63 -5.28
N ASN A 246 -20.44 -0.47 -5.73
CA ASN A 246 -21.83 -0.84 -5.49
C ASN A 246 -21.91 -2.01 -4.52
N PHE A 247 -22.70 -1.84 -3.46
CA PHE A 247 -22.87 -2.81 -2.39
C PHE A 247 -24.28 -3.38 -2.41
N ARG A 248 -24.39 -4.71 -2.32
CA ARG A 248 -25.68 -5.40 -2.22
C ARG A 248 -25.60 -6.70 -1.45
N GLY A 249 -26.47 -6.88 -0.46
CA GLY A 249 -26.73 -8.18 0.16
C GLY A 249 -27.52 -9.10 -0.78
N ILE A 250 -27.08 -10.35 -0.93
CA ILE A 250 -27.73 -11.35 -1.78
C ILE A 250 -27.81 -12.71 -1.10
N VAL A 251 -28.82 -13.50 -1.50
CA VAL A 251 -28.85 -14.96 -1.31
C VAL A 251 -29.00 -15.57 -2.70
N GLY A 252 -28.01 -16.37 -3.10
CA GLY A 252 -27.88 -16.81 -4.49
C GLY A 252 -27.64 -15.62 -5.44
N SER A 253 -28.60 -15.33 -6.31
CA SER A 253 -28.56 -14.18 -7.24
C SER A 253 -29.56 -13.07 -6.93
N SER A 254 -30.37 -13.25 -5.89
CA SER A 254 -31.46 -12.33 -5.54
C SER A 254 -31.07 -11.43 -4.38
N GLY A 255 -31.56 -10.20 -4.37
CA GLY A 255 -31.38 -9.29 -3.23
C GLY A 255 -32.00 -9.88 -1.97
N ALA A 256 -31.29 -9.82 -0.86
CA ALA A 256 -31.71 -10.39 0.41
C ALA A 256 -31.57 -9.38 1.53
N ALA A 257 -32.46 -9.45 2.52
CA ALA A 257 -32.29 -8.72 3.75
C ALA A 257 -31.27 -9.39 4.66
N GLY A 258 -30.66 -8.60 5.53
CA GLY A 258 -29.84 -9.11 6.62
C GLY A 258 -28.40 -8.60 6.61
N LEU A 259 -28.07 -7.68 5.71
CA LEU A 259 -26.73 -7.09 5.67
C LEU A 259 -26.73 -5.77 6.42
N PHE A 260 -25.89 -5.68 7.45
CA PHE A 260 -25.70 -4.45 8.23
C PHE A 260 -24.28 -3.96 7.99
N ILE A 261 -24.12 -2.67 7.74
CA ILE A 261 -22.81 -2.03 7.52
C ILE A 261 -22.67 -0.87 8.50
N ASP A 262 -21.59 -0.88 9.25
CA ASP A 262 -21.23 0.12 10.24
C ASP A 262 -20.20 1.12 9.67
N GLN A 263 -19.18 0.59 8.99
CA GLN A 263 -18.11 1.40 8.41
C GLN A 263 -17.64 0.87 7.07
N ILE A 264 -17.24 1.79 6.20
CA ILE A 264 -16.63 1.53 4.90
C ILE A 264 -15.29 2.26 4.80
N GLU A 265 -14.22 1.53 4.49
CA GLU A 265 -12.91 2.11 4.20
C GLU A 265 -12.32 1.55 2.92
N ILE A 266 -11.65 2.41 2.16
CA ILE A 266 -10.86 2.01 1.00
C ILE A 266 -9.43 2.47 1.26
N TRP A 267 -8.50 1.52 1.20
CA TRP A 267 -7.07 1.72 1.36
C TRP A 267 -6.36 1.42 0.05
N ASP A 268 -5.27 2.12 -0.25
CA ASP A 268 -4.32 1.77 -1.30
C ASP A 268 -3.05 1.23 -0.65
N LEU A 269 -2.79 -0.06 -0.82
CA LEU A 269 -1.61 -0.73 -0.29
C LEU A 269 -0.44 -0.48 -1.25
N LYS A 270 0.20 0.68 -1.15
CA LYS A 270 1.32 0.98 -2.04
C LYS A 270 2.48 0.06 -1.73
N ASP A 271 3.12 -0.36 -2.81
CA ASP A 271 4.40 -1.00 -2.74
C ASP A 271 5.33 -0.09 -1.94
N GLY A 272 5.80 -0.55 -0.78
CA GLY A 272 6.75 0.15 0.06
C GLY A 272 8.14 0.23 -0.58
N SER A 273 8.20 0.53 -1.88
CA SER A 273 9.39 1.13 -2.44
C SER A 273 9.82 2.22 -1.46
N PRO A 274 11.09 2.22 -0.99
CA PRO A 274 11.57 3.42 -0.34
C PRO A 274 11.27 4.56 -1.32
N PRO A 275 10.83 5.73 -0.83
CA PRO A 275 10.81 6.88 -1.71
C PRO A 275 12.17 6.88 -2.42
N THR A 276 12.20 7.00 -3.75
CA THR A 276 13.43 7.44 -4.39
C THR A 276 13.72 8.78 -3.75
N ASP A 277 14.56 8.75 -2.72
CA ASP A 277 15.10 9.95 -2.13
C ASP A 277 15.79 10.67 -3.28
N PRO A 278 15.55 11.99 -3.45
CA PRO A 278 16.54 12.79 -4.17
C PRO A 278 17.88 12.50 -3.51
N GLU A 279 18.93 12.27 -4.31
CA GLU A 279 20.29 11.93 -3.84
C GLU A 279 20.60 12.58 -2.48
N GLU A 280 20.86 11.76 -1.46
CA GLU A 280 21.28 12.20 -0.13
C GLU A 280 22.47 13.16 -0.32
N PRO A 281 22.40 14.43 0.14
CA PRO A 281 23.58 15.27 0.16
C PRO A 281 24.58 14.66 1.14
N ASP A 282 25.86 14.62 0.75
CA ASP A 282 26.97 14.05 1.53
C ASP A 282 26.87 14.41 3.03
N ASP A 283 27.13 13.41 3.88
CA ASP A 283 27.18 13.53 5.35
C ASP A 283 28.00 14.78 5.77
N PRO A 284 27.50 15.64 6.68
CA PRO A 284 28.20 16.85 7.07
C PRO A 284 29.46 16.51 7.90
N ASP A 285 30.57 17.17 7.58
CA ASP A 285 31.82 17.09 8.34
C ASP A 285 31.52 17.43 9.82
N PRO A 286 31.88 16.58 10.80
CA PRO A 286 31.67 16.86 12.22
C PRO A 286 32.48 18.05 12.74
N ASN A 287 33.31 18.68 11.90
CA ASN A 287 33.98 19.95 12.17
C ASN A 287 33.30 21.17 11.55
N ASP A 288 32.17 21.00 10.85
CA ASP A 288 31.40 22.12 10.30
C ASP A 288 30.66 22.81 11.47
N PRO A 289 30.82 24.14 11.66
CA PRO A 289 30.22 24.83 12.78
C PRO A 289 28.70 24.69 12.69
N ASN A 290 28.08 24.39 13.84
CA ASN A 290 26.63 24.26 13.98
C ASN A 290 25.91 25.39 13.22
N PRO A 291 25.00 25.09 12.28
CA PRO A 291 24.41 26.11 11.44
C PRO A 291 23.73 27.14 12.33
N GLU A 292 24.16 28.39 12.23
CA GLU A 292 23.46 29.50 12.85
C GLU A 292 22.02 29.47 12.34
N ILE A 293 21.06 29.25 13.25
CA ILE A 293 19.64 29.46 12.96
C ILE A 293 19.54 30.91 12.46
N PRO A 294 19.15 31.16 11.20
CA PRO A 294 19.12 32.51 10.68
C PRO A 294 18.13 33.33 11.51
N SER A 295 18.63 34.37 12.16
CA SER A 295 17.79 35.37 12.82
C SER A 295 17.12 36.30 11.81
N ASP A 296 17.59 36.27 10.56
CA ASP A 296 17.14 37.13 9.49
C ASP A 296 16.32 36.32 8.48
N PRO A 297 15.16 36.86 8.02
CA PRO A 297 14.31 36.19 7.05
C PRO A 297 15.06 35.97 5.72
N PRO A 298 14.73 34.90 4.97
CA PRO A 298 15.44 34.55 3.75
C PRO A 298 15.40 35.69 2.72
N PRO A 299 16.53 36.00 2.06
CA PRO A 299 16.67 37.19 1.21
C PRO A 299 15.90 37.11 -0.13
N THR A 300 15.42 35.93 -0.54
CA THR A 300 14.68 35.71 -1.79
C THR A 300 13.59 34.65 -1.66
N ILE A 301 12.46 34.91 -2.32
CA ILE A 301 11.10 34.37 -2.09
C ILE A 301 10.76 33.14 -2.95
N ASP A 302 11.73 32.55 -3.67
CA ASP A 302 11.44 31.43 -4.59
C ASP A 302 11.41 30.04 -3.92
N ASP A 303 11.70 29.94 -2.62
CA ASP A 303 11.79 28.66 -1.89
C ASP A 303 10.53 28.30 -1.08
N ALA A 304 9.37 28.88 -1.39
CA ALA A 304 8.10 28.32 -0.91
C ALA A 304 7.87 27.00 -1.66
N PHE A 305 8.30 25.88 -1.07
CA PHE A 305 8.16 24.56 -1.65
C PHE A 305 6.67 24.16 -1.76
N PHE A 306 6.07 24.41 -2.91
CA PHE A 306 4.76 23.89 -3.28
C PHE A 306 4.93 22.55 -4.01
N GLY A 307 5.37 21.53 -3.28
CA GLY A 307 5.31 20.14 -3.72
C GLY A 307 3.86 19.64 -3.79
N LEU A 308 3.02 20.30 -4.60
CA LEU A 308 1.62 19.96 -4.77
C LEU A 308 1.52 18.60 -5.45
N VAL A 309 0.86 17.67 -4.78
CA VAL A 309 0.59 16.33 -5.30
C VAL A 309 -0.90 16.04 -5.24
N GLY A 310 -1.38 15.14 -6.09
CA GLY A 310 -2.80 14.75 -6.14
C GLY A 310 -3.72 15.88 -6.62
N TRP A 311 -4.94 15.94 -6.09
CA TRP A 311 -5.98 16.88 -6.51
C TRP A 311 -5.58 18.35 -6.41
N ALA A 312 -4.68 18.69 -5.50
CA ALA A 312 -4.15 20.04 -5.36
C ALA A 312 -3.30 20.49 -6.55
N ALA A 313 -2.92 19.60 -7.48
CA ALA A 313 -2.17 19.91 -8.69
C ALA A 313 -3.05 19.92 -9.98
N GLU A 314 -4.32 19.53 -9.90
CA GLU A 314 -5.20 19.46 -11.08
C GLU A 314 -5.78 20.84 -11.47
N ASN A 315 -6.21 21.01 -12.72
CA ASN A 315 -6.85 22.23 -13.26
C ASN A 315 -6.11 23.56 -12.99
N GLY A 316 -4.79 23.57 -13.12
CA GLY A 316 -3.93 24.75 -12.90
C GLY A 316 -3.30 24.81 -11.51
N GLY A 317 -3.65 23.87 -10.63
CA GLY A 317 -3.04 23.72 -9.31
C GLY A 317 -3.53 24.74 -8.28
N THR A 318 -3.45 24.36 -7.00
CA THR A 318 -3.73 25.23 -5.87
C THR A 318 -2.50 26.10 -5.61
N THR A 319 -2.56 27.36 -6.01
CA THR A 319 -1.42 28.28 -5.87
C THR A 319 -1.41 29.04 -4.53
N GLY A 320 -2.48 28.96 -3.73
CA GLY A 320 -2.56 29.60 -2.42
C GLY A 320 -2.19 31.09 -2.46
N GLY A 321 -1.13 31.45 -1.74
CA GLY A 321 -0.59 32.81 -1.66
C GLY A 321 0.34 33.22 -2.82
N ALA A 322 0.57 32.36 -3.82
CA ALA A 322 1.46 32.71 -4.93
C ALA A 322 1.00 33.98 -5.64
N GLY A 323 1.94 34.87 -5.95
CA GLY A 323 1.65 36.20 -6.48
C GLY A 323 1.30 37.24 -5.41
N CYS A 324 1.54 36.94 -4.13
CA CYS A 324 1.46 37.95 -3.06
C CYS A 324 2.43 39.11 -3.34
N PRO A 325 1.98 40.38 -3.33
CA PRO A 325 2.88 41.52 -3.48
C PRO A 325 3.94 41.52 -2.38
N GLN A 326 5.20 41.77 -2.74
CA GLN A 326 6.33 41.64 -1.83
C GLN A 326 6.18 42.47 -0.55
N GLU A 327 5.60 43.68 -0.68
CA GLU A 327 5.32 44.58 0.44
C GLU A 327 4.13 44.16 1.32
N LYS A 328 3.45 43.07 0.98
CA LYS A 328 2.28 42.52 1.68
C LYS A 328 2.56 41.16 2.34
N ILE A 329 3.78 40.63 2.21
CA ILE A 329 4.20 39.41 2.89
C ILE A 329 4.35 39.71 4.38
N LEU A 330 3.84 38.81 5.22
CA LEU A 330 3.78 39.01 6.67
C LEU A 330 4.61 37.95 7.39
N PHE A 331 5.29 38.37 8.46
CA PHE A 331 5.95 37.50 9.42
C PHE A 331 5.22 37.68 10.75
N ILE A 332 4.55 36.63 11.21
CA ILE A 332 3.63 36.70 12.35
C ILE A 332 4.09 35.73 13.43
N ASP A 333 4.20 36.21 14.66
CA ASP A 333 4.68 35.44 15.80
C ASP A 333 3.60 35.16 16.87
N ASN A 334 2.38 35.69 16.69
CA ASN A 334 1.28 35.57 17.63
C ASN A 334 -0.08 35.37 16.95
N GLY A 335 -1.03 34.76 17.68
CA GLY A 335 -2.32 34.37 17.11
C GLY A 335 -3.26 35.53 16.78
N ARG A 336 -3.18 36.65 17.52
CA ARG A 336 -4.07 37.79 17.29
C ARG A 336 -3.79 38.44 15.94
N ASP A 337 -2.50 38.64 15.64
CA ASP A 337 -2.08 39.21 14.36
C ASP A 337 -2.41 38.28 13.19
N LEU A 338 -2.27 36.95 13.38
CA LEU A 338 -2.67 35.97 12.37
C LEU A 338 -4.17 36.05 12.06
N TYR A 339 -4.99 36.06 13.12
CA TYR A 339 -6.44 36.19 12.99
C TYR A 339 -6.85 37.48 12.27
N ASP A 340 -6.31 38.62 12.71
CA ASP A 340 -6.68 39.92 12.15
C ASP A 340 -6.31 40.01 10.66
N GLU A 341 -5.20 39.42 10.23
CA GLU A 341 -4.78 39.43 8.82
C GLU A 341 -5.58 38.46 7.94
N LEU A 342 -5.88 37.26 8.43
CA LEU A 342 -6.80 36.34 7.73
C LEU A 342 -8.19 36.93 7.61
N TYR A 343 -8.70 37.55 8.68
CA TYR A 343 -9.99 38.23 8.68
C TYR A 343 -10.01 39.39 7.69
N LYS A 344 -9.00 40.28 7.71
CA LYS A 344 -8.88 41.37 6.72
C LYS A 344 -8.89 40.80 5.29
N ASN A 345 -8.17 39.72 5.03
CA ASN A 345 -8.12 39.12 3.70
C ASN A 345 -9.48 38.55 3.26
N GLU A 346 -10.17 37.85 4.15
CA GLU A 346 -11.54 37.37 3.91
C GLU A 346 -12.49 38.53 3.56
N ARG A 347 -12.39 39.65 4.30
CA ARG A 347 -13.20 40.86 4.04
C ARG A 347 -12.94 41.47 2.66
N ARG A 348 -11.68 41.50 2.20
CA ARG A 348 -11.33 41.95 0.84
C ARG A 348 -11.99 41.06 -0.21
N HIS A 349 -11.91 39.74 -0.05
CA HIS A 349 -12.55 38.79 -0.98
C HIS A 349 -14.08 38.84 -0.96
N LYS A 350 -14.69 39.31 0.14
CA LYS A 350 -16.13 39.59 0.22
C LYS A 350 -16.52 40.96 -0.33
N GLY A 351 -15.58 41.74 -0.87
CA GLY A 351 -15.83 43.04 -1.50
C GLY A 351 -16.06 44.20 -0.51
N ASP A 352 -15.57 44.08 0.73
CA ASP A 352 -15.67 45.15 1.71
C ASP A 352 -14.66 46.26 1.42
N SER A 353 -15.13 47.39 0.89
CA SER A 353 -14.30 48.52 0.45
C SER A 353 -13.44 49.13 1.57
N LYS A 354 -13.77 48.88 2.85
CA LYS A 354 -12.94 49.32 3.99
C LYS A 354 -11.58 48.63 4.03
N TYR A 355 -11.48 47.41 3.50
CA TYR A 355 -10.28 46.57 3.62
C TYR A 355 -9.41 46.56 2.35
N GLY A 356 -9.89 47.18 1.28
CA GLY A 356 -9.20 47.29 -0.01
C GLY A 356 -9.49 46.14 -0.97
N GLU A 357 -8.79 46.15 -2.10
CA GLU A 357 -8.91 45.11 -3.14
C GLU A 357 -8.31 43.77 -2.67
N PRO A 358 -8.86 42.63 -3.12
CA PRO A 358 -8.32 41.30 -2.79
C PRO A 358 -6.95 41.05 -3.44
N TYR A 359 -6.06 40.37 -2.72
CA TYR A 359 -4.76 39.95 -3.21
C TYR A 359 -4.33 38.61 -2.58
N PRO A 360 -3.46 37.81 -3.23
CA PRO A 360 -2.91 36.59 -2.64
C PRO A 360 -2.07 36.91 -1.40
N LEU A 361 -2.17 36.13 -0.33
CA LEU A 361 -1.51 36.42 0.94
C LEU A 361 -0.51 35.32 1.31
N ILE A 362 0.74 35.72 1.60
CA ILE A 362 1.77 34.85 2.19
C ILE A 362 2.02 35.32 3.62
N ILE A 363 1.94 34.37 4.56
CA ILE A 363 2.24 34.58 5.97
C ILE A 363 3.26 33.53 6.40
N TYR A 364 4.41 34.00 6.91
CA TYR A 364 5.37 33.17 7.62
C TYR A 364 5.07 33.20 9.11
N ILE A 365 4.92 32.03 9.71
CA ILE A 365 4.74 31.91 11.16
C ILE A 365 6.12 31.82 11.79
N THR A 366 6.54 32.87 12.49
CA THR A 366 7.87 33.00 13.11
C THR A 366 7.84 32.77 14.63
N GLY A 367 6.66 32.53 15.20
CA GLY A 367 6.43 32.30 16.62
C GLY A 367 5.34 31.27 16.91
N LYS A 368 5.00 31.07 18.18
CA LYS A 368 4.03 30.06 18.60
C LYS A 368 2.61 30.64 18.64
N ILE A 369 1.72 30.09 17.83
CA ILE A 369 0.30 30.45 17.82
C ILE A 369 -0.45 29.61 18.86
N THR A 370 -1.18 30.25 19.77
CA THR A 370 -1.98 29.55 20.79
C THR A 370 -3.36 30.20 20.95
N PRO A 371 -4.37 29.47 21.44
CA PRO A 371 -5.69 30.04 21.73
C PRO A 371 -5.60 31.25 22.69
N GLU A 372 -4.69 31.20 23.66
CA GLU A 372 -4.48 32.26 24.65
C GLU A 372 -3.93 33.55 24.03
N ASN A 373 -3.07 33.45 23.01
CA ASN A 373 -2.49 34.62 22.33
C ASN A 373 -3.25 35.04 21.06
N THR A 374 -4.37 34.38 20.78
CA THR A 374 -5.32 34.77 19.72
C THR A 374 -6.44 35.63 20.27
N GLY A 375 -6.93 35.30 21.47
CA GLY A 375 -8.12 35.93 22.06
C GLY A 375 -9.45 35.52 21.41
N GLU A 376 -9.39 34.69 20.36
CA GLU A 376 -10.55 34.14 19.65
C GLU A 376 -10.63 32.63 19.83
N LYS A 377 -11.84 32.07 19.79
CA LYS A 377 -12.05 30.61 19.93
C LYS A 377 -11.61 29.80 18.71
N LYS A 378 -11.45 30.45 17.56
CA LYS A 378 -11.03 29.86 16.28
C LYS A 378 -10.19 30.89 15.53
N ILE A 379 -9.10 30.41 14.91
CA ILE A 379 -8.38 31.14 13.86
C ILE A 379 -8.96 30.70 12.52
#